data_AF-K8F203-F1
#
_entry.id   AF-K8F203-F1
#
_cell.length_a   1.000
_cell.length_b   1.000
_cell.length_c   1.000
_cell.angle_alpha   90.00
_cell.angle_beta   90.00
_cell.angle_gamma   90.00
#
_symmetry.space_group_name_H-M   'P 1'
#
loop_
_entity.id
_entity.type
_entity.pdbx_description
1 polymer ?
#
loop_
_entity_poly.entity_id
_entity_poly.type
_entity_poly.pdbx_seq_one_letter_code
_entity_poly.pdbx_strand_id
1 'polypeptide(L)'
;MKLSDYQRVKSVFTQLPMNCPPPMHALCEQFPQLSLDALFSIYGQEFSRKVRLTHGKFVRSIESIEKRYLNGEDVFDIAQNVDFPACQLLRLIVESVLKVNHKSVGKMLKRPYDANGLFPSEVPEDSRAMTSGLNSNKGKKLIERMKVDCERVVAWDCGASPATERSRREAGLEYERILEEALRDIGAEFETETDLRAEGASRTPDVRLKVPISVCGRTIHWIDSKASFCDPQVHEESGSKQFRAYVNRFGSGMVIYWHGVVEELREVDPNVLLVDAFPERKDIVMLARFEEDGENEDF
;
A
#
# COMPACT_ATOMS: atom_id res chain seq x y z
N MET A 1 -10.37 -3.22 -17.89
CA MET A 1 -10.37 -1.82 -18.38
C MET A 1 -9.27 -1.67 -19.42
N LYS A 2 -9.54 -0.97 -20.52
CA LYS A 2 -8.53 -0.63 -21.54
C LYS A 2 -7.48 0.34 -21.02
N LEU A 3 -6.26 0.22 -21.51
CA LEU A 3 -5.15 1.11 -21.16
C LEU A 3 -5.48 2.58 -21.43
N SER A 4 -6.24 2.89 -22.49
CA SER A 4 -6.65 4.25 -22.84
C SER A 4 -7.53 4.90 -21.77
N ASP A 5 -8.46 4.15 -21.18
CA ASP A 5 -9.33 4.66 -20.11
C ASP A 5 -8.54 4.81 -18.80
N TYR A 6 -7.67 3.84 -18.49
CA TYR A 6 -6.73 3.97 -17.37
C TYR A 6 -5.91 5.26 -17.46
N GLN A 7 -5.35 5.57 -18.63
CA GLN A 7 -4.56 6.79 -18.85
C GLN A 7 -5.37 8.07 -18.63
N ARG A 8 -6.66 8.08 -19.01
CA ARG A 8 -7.56 9.21 -18.77
C ARG A 8 -7.81 9.42 -17.27
N VAL A 9 -8.14 8.34 -16.54
CA VAL A 9 -8.32 8.39 -15.08
C VAL A 9 -7.04 8.83 -14.39
N LYS A 10 -5.90 8.23 -14.75
CA LYS A 10 -4.58 8.59 -14.23
C LYS A 10 -4.27 10.07 -14.43
N SER A 11 -4.54 10.63 -15.61
CA SER A 11 -4.28 12.04 -15.91
C SER A 11 -5.01 12.99 -14.95
N VAL A 12 -6.25 12.67 -14.58
CA VAL A 12 -7.01 13.44 -13.59
C VAL A 12 -6.31 13.43 -12.23
N PHE A 13 -5.87 12.27 -11.74
CA PHE A 13 -5.19 12.16 -10.45
C PHE A 13 -3.79 12.77 -10.44
N THR A 14 -3.03 12.67 -11.54
CA THR A 14 -1.69 13.27 -11.62
C THR A 14 -1.74 14.80 -11.54
N GLN A 15 -2.80 15.42 -12.06
CA GLN A 15 -3.00 16.87 -12.04
C GLN A 15 -3.57 17.39 -10.71
N LEU A 16 -4.07 16.48 -9.85
CA LEU A 16 -4.70 16.85 -8.59
C LEU A 16 -3.65 17.31 -7.55
N PRO A 17 -3.87 18.44 -6.86
CA PRO A 17 -3.07 18.81 -5.70
C PRO A 17 -3.17 17.76 -4.58
N MET A 18 -2.09 17.52 -3.85
CA MET A 18 -1.98 16.46 -2.82
C MET A 18 -2.97 16.60 -1.68
N ASN A 19 -3.39 17.83 -1.38
CA ASN A 19 -4.32 18.13 -0.29
C ASN A 19 -5.75 18.42 -0.80
N CYS A 20 -6.04 18.07 -2.06
CA CYS A 20 -7.37 18.20 -2.67
C CYS A 20 -8.05 16.83 -2.75
N PRO A 21 -9.30 16.67 -2.29
CA PRO A 21 -10.04 15.42 -2.46
C PRO A 21 -10.23 15.07 -3.94
N PRO A 22 -10.07 13.78 -4.32
CA PRO A 22 -10.30 13.35 -5.70
C PRO A 22 -11.78 13.42 -6.08
N PRO A 23 -12.12 13.79 -7.34
CA PRO A 23 -13.50 13.92 -7.82
C PRO A 23 -14.12 12.54 -8.13
N MET A 24 -14.21 11.66 -7.14
CA MET A 24 -14.58 10.25 -7.34
C MET A 24 -15.96 10.08 -7.98
N HIS A 25 -16.95 10.86 -7.55
CA HIS A 25 -18.31 10.75 -8.10
C HIS A 25 -18.36 11.06 -9.60
N ALA A 26 -17.73 12.15 -10.04
CA ALA A 26 -17.65 12.51 -11.45
C ALA A 26 -16.86 11.46 -12.27
N LEU A 27 -15.85 10.82 -11.67
CA LEU A 27 -15.12 9.73 -12.31
C LEU A 27 -15.97 8.46 -12.42
N CYS A 28 -16.78 8.11 -11.42
CA CYS A 28 -17.71 6.99 -11.51
C CYS A 28 -18.73 7.18 -12.63
N GLU A 29 -19.25 8.40 -12.82
CA GLU A 29 -20.18 8.71 -13.91
C GLU A 29 -19.51 8.62 -15.30
N GLN A 30 -18.25 9.06 -15.41
CA GLN A 30 -17.50 9.01 -16.66
C GLN A 30 -16.97 7.62 -17.01
N PHE A 31 -16.71 6.78 -16.01
CA PHE A 31 -16.15 5.44 -16.14
C PHE A 31 -17.01 4.42 -15.36
N PRO A 32 -18.25 4.14 -15.80
CA PRO A 32 -19.19 3.27 -15.09
C PRO A 32 -18.74 1.81 -14.99
N GLN A 33 -17.75 1.40 -15.79
CA GLN A 33 -17.10 0.10 -15.71
C GLN A 33 -16.15 -0.06 -14.52
N LEU A 34 -15.80 1.03 -13.82
CA LEU A 34 -14.91 1.01 -12.67
C LEU A 34 -15.70 1.04 -11.37
N SER A 35 -15.35 0.13 -10.45
CA SER A 35 -15.81 0.23 -9.07
C SER A 35 -15.17 1.43 -8.37
N LEU A 36 -15.82 1.89 -7.31
CA LEU A 36 -15.27 2.95 -6.45
C LEU A 36 -13.91 2.52 -5.85
N ASP A 37 -13.76 1.25 -5.49
CA ASP A 37 -12.51 0.69 -4.97
C ASP A 37 -11.38 0.71 -6.01
N ALA A 38 -11.70 0.46 -7.29
CA ALA A 38 -10.75 0.60 -8.39
C ALA A 38 -10.22 2.04 -8.48
N LEU A 39 -11.11 3.03 -8.42
CA LEU A 39 -10.73 4.44 -8.44
C LEU A 39 -9.88 4.84 -7.23
N PHE A 40 -10.26 4.41 -6.02
CA PHE A 40 -9.45 4.65 -4.82
C PHE A 40 -8.08 3.97 -4.88
N SER A 41 -8.01 2.77 -5.46
CA SER A 41 -6.76 2.06 -5.65
C SER A 41 -5.83 2.81 -6.61
N ILE A 42 -6.34 3.23 -7.78
CA ILE A 42 -5.58 4.01 -8.77
C ILE A 42 -5.13 5.35 -8.17
N TYR A 43 -6.04 6.07 -7.49
CA TYR A 43 -5.70 7.31 -6.78
C TYR A 43 -4.60 7.09 -5.74
N GLY A 44 -4.73 6.05 -4.91
CA GLY A 44 -3.75 5.71 -3.88
C GLY A 44 -2.37 5.41 -4.46
N GLN A 45 -2.29 4.76 -5.61
CA GLN A 45 -1.05 4.48 -6.33
C GLN A 45 -0.39 5.76 -6.86
N GLU A 46 -1.15 6.61 -7.56
CA GLU A 46 -0.65 7.89 -8.08
C GLU A 46 -0.24 8.86 -6.97
N PHE A 47 -1.04 8.96 -5.90
CA PHE A 47 -0.69 9.72 -4.70
C PHE A 47 0.64 9.23 -4.10
N SER A 48 0.78 7.92 -3.93
CA SER A 48 2.01 7.33 -3.36
C SER A 48 3.22 7.55 -4.27
N ARG A 49 3.05 7.50 -5.59
CA ARG A 49 4.10 7.82 -6.57
C ARG A 49 4.54 9.28 -6.44
N LYS A 50 3.59 10.22 -6.39
CA LYS A 50 3.87 11.65 -6.24
C LYS A 50 4.59 11.95 -4.93
N VAL A 51 4.21 11.30 -3.83
CA VAL A 51 4.96 11.38 -2.55
C VAL A 51 6.39 10.87 -2.71
N ARG A 52 6.60 9.65 -3.25
CA ARG A 52 7.95 9.07 -3.42
C ARG A 52 8.87 9.96 -4.27
N LEU A 53 8.34 10.51 -5.36
CA LEU A 53 9.08 11.37 -6.28
C LEU A 53 9.50 12.70 -5.62
N THR A 54 8.62 13.28 -4.81
CA THR A 54 8.85 14.62 -4.23
C THR A 54 9.47 14.59 -2.83
N HIS A 55 9.41 13.46 -2.10
CA HIS A 55 9.89 13.34 -0.72
C HIS A 55 11.34 13.82 -0.54
N GLY A 56 12.26 13.36 -1.40
CA GLY A 56 13.68 13.73 -1.31
C GLY A 56 13.93 15.24 -1.51
N LYS A 57 13.09 15.92 -2.30
CA LYS A 57 13.13 17.39 -2.46
C LYS A 57 12.79 18.07 -1.13
N PHE A 58 11.73 17.63 -0.46
CA PHE A 58 11.29 18.23 0.79
C PHE A 58 12.20 17.94 1.98
N VAL A 59 12.81 16.76 2.03
CA VAL A 59 13.89 16.47 2.99
C VAL A 59 15.03 17.47 2.84
N ARG A 60 15.44 17.81 1.61
CA ARG A 60 16.51 18.79 1.36
C ARG A 60 16.10 20.22 1.69
N SER A 61 14.82 20.57 1.54
CA SER A 61 14.31 21.92 1.83
C SER A 61 13.69 22.06 3.22
N ILE A 62 13.91 21.09 4.13
CA ILE A 62 13.21 21.04 5.42
C ILE A 62 13.48 22.27 6.29
N GLU A 63 14.67 22.85 6.20
CA GLU A 63 15.06 24.05 6.97
C GLU A 63 14.20 25.29 6.64
N SER A 64 13.78 25.42 5.37
CA SER A 64 12.88 26.51 4.97
C SER A 64 11.46 26.27 5.47
N ILE A 65 11.02 25.01 5.46
CA ILE A 65 9.68 24.58 5.88
C ILE A 65 9.54 24.69 7.40
N GLU A 66 10.52 24.19 8.17
CA GLU A 66 10.51 24.26 9.62
C GLU A 66 10.50 25.72 10.09
N LYS A 67 11.23 26.62 9.42
CA LYS A 67 11.26 28.04 9.77
C LYS A 67 9.88 28.69 9.63
N ARG A 68 9.14 28.38 8.56
CA ARG A 68 7.76 28.83 8.36
C ARG A 68 6.86 28.36 9.51
N TYR A 69 6.94 27.07 9.84
CA TYR A 69 6.17 26.48 10.94
C TYR A 69 6.51 27.12 12.29
N LEU A 70 7.80 27.26 12.62
CA LEU A 70 8.27 27.89 13.87
C LEU A 70 7.86 29.36 13.98
N ASN A 71 7.71 30.07 12.85
CA ASN A 71 7.22 31.44 12.81
C ASN A 71 5.69 31.57 12.98
N GLY A 72 4.96 30.46 13.09
CA GLY A 72 3.52 30.47 13.38
C GLY A 72 2.61 30.14 12.19
N GLU A 73 3.15 29.91 11.00
CA GLU A 73 2.33 29.55 9.83
C GLU A 73 1.69 28.17 10.00
N ASP A 74 0.40 28.02 9.68
CA ASP A 74 -0.36 26.77 9.88
C ASP A 74 0.17 25.62 9.00
N VAL A 75 0.15 24.39 9.54
CA VAL A 75 0.70 23.22 8.83
C VAL A 75 -0.04 22.93 7.52
N PHE A 76 -1.34 23.19 7.45
CA PHE A 76 -2.12 22.98 6.23
C PHE A 76 -1.79 24.03 5.16
N ASP A 77 -1.61 25.29 5.56
CA ASP A 77 -1.20 26.35 4.65
C ASP A 77 0.18 26.04 4.05
N ILE A 78 1.13 25.59 4.87
CA ILE A 78 2.45 25.17 4.37
C ILE A 78 2.29 23.99 3.41
N ALA A 79 1.54 22.96 3.78
CA ALA A 79 1.32 21.75 2.98
C ALA A 79 0.67 22.04 1.63
N GLN A 80 -0.33 22.92 1.60
CA GLN A 80 -1.00 23.37 0.38
C GLN A 80 -0.04 24.17 -0.51
N ASN A 81 0.71 25.10 0.07
CA ASN A 81 1.65 25.95 -0.67
C ASN A 81 2.79 25.17 -1.33
N VAL A 82 3.23 24.06 -0.71
CA VAL A 82 4.32 23.24 -1.25
C VAL A 82 3.84 22.01 -2.02
N ASP A 83 2.52 21.79 -2.11
CA ASP A 83 1.87 20.62 -2.70
C ASP A 83 2.42 19.28 -2.18
N PHE A 84 2.40 19.12 -0.84
CA PHE A 84 2.85 17.91 -0.15
C PHE A 84 1.83 17.48 0.91
N PRO A 85 1.64 16.17 1.19
CA PRO A 85 0.64 15.73 2.18
C PRO A 85 0.93 16.30 3.55
N ALA A 86 -0.09 16.87 4.20
CA ALA A 86 0.05 17.48 5.51
C ALA A 86 0.61 16.51 6.58
N CYS A 87 0.22 15.22 6.53
CA CYS A 87 0.73 14.24 7.49
C CYS A 87 2.22 13.93 7.28
N GLN A 88 2.69 13.84 6.02
CA GLN A 88 4.11 13.63 5.72
C GLN A 88 4.93 14.91 5.95
N LEU A 89 4.35 16.09 5.70
CA LEU A 89 5.00 17.36 6.01
C LEU A 89 5.24 17.50 7.51
N LEU A 90 4.21 17.29 8.32
CA LEU A 90 4.33 17.36 9.78
C LEU A 90 5.35 16.34 10.29
N ARG A 91 5.36 15.14 9.71
CA ARG A 91 6.38 14.13 10.03
C ARG A 91 7.80 14.70 9.87
N LEU A 92 8.11 15.27 8.70
CA LEU A 92 9.43 15.85 8.44
C LEU A 92 9.74 17.03 9.39
N ILE A 93 8.75 17.87 9.68
CA ILE A 93 8.89 19.00 10.62
C ILE A 93 9.23 18.47 12.03
N VAL A 94 8.47 17.50 12.55
CA VAL A 94 8.70 16.95 13.89
C VAL A 94 10.04 16.22 13.97
N GLU A 95 10.40 15.43 12.95
CA GLU A 95 11.71 14.77 12.86
C GLU A 95 12.85 15.80 12.92
N SER A 96 12.75 16.89 12.16
CA SER A 96 13.80 17.92 12.09
C SER A 96 13.87 18.78 13.35
N VAL A 97 12.73 19.31 13.80
CA VAL A 97 12.66 20.25 14.92
C VAL A 97 13.02 19.57 16.22
N LEU A 98 12.48 18.37 16.49
CA LEU A 98 12.75 17.63 17.74
C LEU A 98 13.97 16.71 17.66
N LYS A 99 14.62 16.58 16.48
CA LYS A 99 15.72 15.63 16.24
C LYS A 99 15.42 14.20 16.67
N VAL A 100 14.17 13.78 16.52
CA VAL A 100 13.73 12.41 16.81
C VAL A 100 13.79 11.56 15.54
N ASN A 101 14.06 10.27 15.72
CA ASN A 101 14.09 9.37 14.58
C ASN A 101 12.69 9.14 13.97
N HIS A 102 12.66 8.73 12.71
CA HIS A 102 11.44 8.51 11.94
C HIS A 102 10.47 7.48 12.54
N LYS A 103 10.96 6.51 13.33
CA LYS A 103 10.11 5.51 13.99
C LYS A 103 9.36 6.13 15.16
N SER A 104 10.00 7.03 15.91
CA SER A 104 9.36 7.76 17.02
C SER A 104 8.21 8.62 16.52
N VAL A 105 8.42 9.40 15.44
CA VAL A 105 7.34 10.21 14.85
C VAL A 105 6.24 9.34 14.26
N GLY A 106 6.60 8.21 13.64
CA GLY A 106 5.62 7.22 13.21
C GLY A 106 4.72 6.69 14.33
N LYS A 107 5.25 6.52 15.55
CA LYS A 107 4.43 6.15 16.73
C LYS A 107 3.48 7.28 17.14
N MET A 108 3.97 8.52 17.15
CA MET A 108 3.16 9.71 17.47
C MET A 108 1.97 9.83 16.50
N LEU A 109 2.23 9.75 15.19
CA LEU A 109 1.18 9.83 14.17
C LEU A 109 0.19 8.66 14.25
N LYS A 110 0.65 7.46 14.61
CA LYS A 110 -0.22 6.27 14.75
C LYS A 110 -1.17 6.35 15.94
N ARG A 111 -0.80 7.10 16.98
CA ARG A 111 -1.57 7.25 18.24
C ARG A 111 -1.62 8.74 18.63
N PRO A 112 -2.26 9.59 17.80
CA PRO A 112 -2.21 11.04 18.00
C PRO A 112 -2.99 11.47 19.26
N TYR A 113 -3.99 10.69 19.67
CA TYR A 113 -4.85 10.94 20.84
C TYR A 113 -4.38 10.24 22.13
N ASP A 114 -3.13 9.74 22.19
CA ASP A 114 -2.64 9.04 23.38
C ASP A 114 -2.37 9.99 24.54
N ALA A 115 -3.22 9.94 25.57
CA ALA A 115 -3.12 10.73 26.79
C ALA A 115 -1.82 10.48 27.58
N ASN A 116 -1.16 9.33 27.37
CA ASN A 116 0.10 8.98 28.05
C ASN A 116 1.34 9.68 27.44
N GLY A 117 1.15 10.54 26.43
CA GLY A 117 2.18 11.45 25.93
C GLY A 117 3.30 10.75 25.14
N LEU A 118 3.10 10.58 23.83
CA LEU A 118 4.19 10.16 22.93
C LEU A 118 5.10 11.32 22.52
N PHE A 119 4.59 12.55 22.63
CA PHE A 119 5.39 13.77 22.48
C PHE A 119 6.20 14.04 23.74
N PRO A 120 7.46 14.51 23.61
CA PRO A 120 8.26 14.86 24.78
C PRO A 120 7.62 16.03 25.53
N SER A 121 7.77 16.07 26.86
CA SER A 121 7.21 17.13 27.71
C SER A 121 7.90 18.49 27.51
N GLU A 122 9.16 18.46 27.07
CA GLU A 122 9.96 19.63 26.75
C GLU A 122 10.69 19.42 25.42
N VAL A 123 11.06 20.52 24.79
CA VAL A 123 11.83 20.49 23.55
C VAL A 123 13.25 19.97 23.87
N PRO A 124 13.79 18.97 23.15
CA PRO A 124 15.13 18.45 23.40
C PRO A 124 16.21 19.55 23.36
N GLU A 125 17.22 19.47 24.23
CA GLU A 125 18.26 20.51 24.35
C GLU A 125 19.07 20.70 23.05
N ASP A 126 19.25 19.63 22.28
CA ASP A 126 19.96 19.64 20.99
C ASP A 126 19.04 20.02 19.82
N SER A 127 17.77 20.28 20.04
CA SER A 127 16.78 20.63 19.01
C SER A 127 17.13 21.90 18.23
N ARG A 128 16.64 21.99 16.98
CA ARG A 128 16.79 23.21 16.16
C ARG A 128 15.93 24.36 16.71
N ALA A 129 14.85 24.04 17.42
CA ALA A 129 14.03 25.03 18.13
C ALA A 129 14.84 25.76 19.22
N MET A 130 15.70 25.08 19.98
CA MET A 130 16.54 25.72 21.00
C MET A 130 17.59 26.67 20.37
N THR A 131 18.09 26.36 19.18
CA THR A 131 19.02 27.23 18.43
C THR A 131 18.39 28.59 18.04
N SER A 132 17.05 28.70 18.07
CA SER A 132 16.31 29.94 17.79
C SER A 132 15.97 30.78 19.04
N GLY A 133 16.51 30.44 20.22
CA GLY A 133 16.37 31.23 21.45
C GLY A 133 15.01 31.08 22.15
N LEU A 134 14.35 29.92 22.01
CA LEU A 134 13.10 29.65 22.74
C LEU A 134 13.37 29.50 24.24
N ASN A 135 12.60 30.22 25.06
CA ASN A 135 12.54 29.96 26.50
C ASN A 135 11.64 28.74 26.78
N SER A 136 11.73 28.17 28.00
CA SER A 136 10.97 26.96 28.41
C SER A 136 9.46 27.08 28.13
N ASN A 137 8.86 28.26 28.32
CA ASN A 137 7.43 28.49 28.06
C ASN A 137 7.08 28.43 26.56
N LYS A 138 7.91 29.03 25.69
CA LYS A 138 7.74 28.92 24.24
C LYS A 138 7.93 27.47 23.76
N GLY A 139 8.88 26.73 24.35
CA GLY A 139 9.11 25.32 24.04
C GLY A 139 7.88 24.46 24.34
N LYS A 140 7.28 24.62 25.53
CA LYS A 140 6.04 23.92 25.91
C LYS A 140 4.88 24.21 24.95
N LYS A 141 4.70 25.49 24.57
CA LYS A 141 3.68 25.87 23.57
C LYS A 141 3.92 25.25 22.20
N LEU A 142 5.17 25.12 21.76
CA LEU A 142 5.52 24.49 20.49
C LEU A 142 5.17 22.99 20.49
N ILE A 143 5.51 22.27 21.57
CA ILE A 143 5.15 20.86 21.73
C ILE A 143 3.63 20.70 21.69
N GLU A 144 2.90 21.54 22.42
CA GLU A 144 1.44 21.45 22.46
C GLU A 144 0.82 21.70 21.09
N ARG A 145 1.35 22.69 20.35
CA ARG A 145 0.97 22.91 18.96
C ARG A 145 1.24 21.67 18.09
N MET A 146 2.42 21.06 18.20
CA MET A 146 2.75 19.86 17.40
C MET A 146 1.83 18.68 17.69
N LYS A 147 1.36 18.51 18.94
CA LYS A 147 0.35 17.50 19.28
C LYS A 147 -0.98 17.78 18.60
N VAL A 148 -1.47 19.02 18.72
CA VAL A 148 -2.73 19.44 18.07
C VAL A 148 -2.63 19.30 16.56
N ASP A 149 -1.52 19.73 15.96
CA ASP A 149 -1.30 19.59 14.52
C ASP A 149 -1.19 18.12 14.12
N CYS A 150 -0.63 17.24 14.96
CA CYS A 150 -0.60 15.79 14.74
C CYS A 150 -2.01 15.19 14.68
N GLU A 151 -2.89 15.55 15.60
CA GLU A 151 -4.30 15.14 15.56
C GLU A 151 -5.00 15.65 14.30
N ARG A 152 -4.84 16.95 14.01
CA ARG A 152 -5.46 17.60 12.85
C ARG A 152 -5.04 16.95 11.52
N VAL A 153 -3.74 16.78 11.28
CA VAL A 153 -3.26 16.24 9.99
C VAL A 153 -3.61 14.76 9.84
N VAL A 154 -3.62 13.97 10.92
CA VAL A 154 -4.02 12.56 10.86
C VAL A 154 -5.52 12.43 10.56
N ALA A 155 -6.35 13.31 11.10
CA ALA A 155 -7.78 13.34 10.82
C ALA A 155 -8.10 13.82 9.39
N TRP A 156 -7.28 14.71 8.83
CA TRP A 156 -7.53 15.32 7.51
C TRP A 156 -6.93 14.54 6.33
N ASP A 157 -5.72 13.98 6.49
CA ASP A 157 -4.96 13.41 5.38
C ASP A 157 -5.56 12.06 4.91
N CYS A 158 -6.27 12.12 3.78
CA CYS A 158 -6.93 10.95 3.19
C CYS A 158 -5.98 9.99 2.45
N GLY A 159 -4.74 10.40 2.16
CA GLY A 159 -3.83 9.65 1.28
C GLY A 159 -2.60 9.04 1.97
N ALA A 160 -2.11 9.70 3.02
CA ALA A 160 -0.85 9.37 3.71
C ALA A 160 -0.98 9.26 5.23
N SER A 161 -2.19 9.34 5.80
CA SER A 161 -2.39 9.14 7.23
C SER A 161 -2.19 7.67 7.63
N PRO A 162 -1.86 7.40 8.91
CA PRO A 162 -1.83 6.05 9.44
C PRO A 162 -3.17 5.30 9.37
N ALA A 163 -4.30 6.02 9.31
CA ALA A 163 -5.60 5.41 9.11
C ALA A 163 -5.71 4.81 7.70
N THR A 164 -5.33 5.57 6.66
CA THR A 164 -5.31 5.08 5.27
C THR A 164 -4.36 3.89 5.09
N GLU A 165 -3.18 3.92 5.72
CA GLU A 165 -2.24 2.78 5.70
C GLU A 165 -2.84 1.53 6.37
N ARG A 166 -3.54 1.69 7.51
CA ARG A 166 -4.22 0.59 8.19
C ARG A 166 -5.32 0.00 7.33
N SER A 167 -6.19 0.83 6.73
CA SER A 167 -7.27 0.36 5.87
C SER A 167 -6.75 -0.43 4.66
N ARG A 168 -5.67 0.01 4.00
CA ARG A 168 -5.06 -0.74 2.90
C ARG A 168 -4.52 -2.10 3.34
N ARG A 169 -3.88 -2.17 4.51
CA ARG A 169 -3.36 -3.42 5.07
C ARG A 169 -4.51 -4.37 5.46
N GLU A 170 -5.56 -3.85 6.06
CA GLU A 170 -6.75 -4.62 6.45
C GLU A 170 -7.48 -5.18 5.22
N ALA A 171 -7.64 -4.37 4.17
CA ALA A 171 -8.17 -4.85 2.89
C ALA A 171 -7.33 -6.00 2.31
N GLY A 172 -5.99 -5.92 2.37
CA GLY A 172 -5.10 -7.02 1.96
C GLY A 172 -5.42 -8.33 2.67
N LEU A 173 -5.46 -8.30 4.01
CA LEU A 173 -5.77 -9.46 4.83
C LEU A 173 -7.18 -10.01 4.58
N GLU A 174 -8.15 -9.13 4.34
CA GLU A 174 -9.52 -9.54 4.03
C GLU A 174 -9.59 -10.30 2.69
N TYR A 175 -8.94 -9.79 1.66
CA TYR A 175 -8.90 -10.44 0.35
C TYR A 175 -8.09 -11.75 0.34
N GLU A 176 -7.05 -11.86 1.15
CA GLU A 176 -6.37 -13.14 1.41
C GLU A 176 -7.33 -14.16 2.05
N ARG A 177 -8.10 -13.76 3.07
CA ARG A 177 -9.12 -14.63 3.68
C ARG A 177 -10.21 -15.06 2.69
N ILE A 178 -10.69 -14.13 1.85
CA ILE A 178 -11.68 -14.43 0.80
C ILE A 178 -11.11 -15.48 -0.19
N LEU A 179 -9.85 -15.35 -0.58
CA LEU A 179 -9.18 -16.34 -1.42
C LEU A 179 -9.11 -17.72 -0.74
N GLU A 180 -8.70 -17.77 0.53
CA GLU A 180 -8.64 -19.03 1.28
C GLU A 180 -10.00 -19.71 1.39
N GLU A 181 -11.06 -18.95 1.65
CA GLU A 181 -12.44 -19.46 1.71
C GLU A 181 -12.87 -20.01 0.35
N ALA A 182 -12.64 -19.26 -0.73
CA ALA A 182 -12.95 -19.73 -2.09
C ALA A 182 -12.19 -21.01 -2.47
N LEU A 183 -10.94 -21.17 -2.03
CA LEU A 183 -10.15 -22.38 -2.25
C LEU A 183 -10.70 -23.57 -1.44
N ARG A 184 -11.10 -23.35 -0.19
CA ARG A 184 -11.73 -24.40 0.65
C ARG A 184 -13.05 -24.86 0.05
N ASP A 185 -13.85 -23.94 -0.49
CA ASP A 185 -15.15 -24.24 -1.11
C ASP A 185 -15.03 -25.15 -2.35
N ILE A 186 -13.93 -25.04 -3.10
CA ILE A 186 -13.67 -25.93 -4.25
C ILE A 186 -12.94 -27.23 -3.87
N GLY A 187 -12.60 -27.40 -2.59
CA GLY A 187 -11.87 -28.55 -2.05
C GLY A 187 -10.37 -28.54 -2.36
N ALA A 188 -9.77 -27.38 -2.61
CA ALA A 188 -8.34 -27.27 -2.86
C ALA A 188 -7.54 -27.35 -1.56
N GLU A 189 -6.49 -28.18 -1.57
CA GLU A 189 -5.52 -28.23 -0.48
C GLU A 189 -4.37 -27.25 -0.76
N PHE A 190 -4.01 -26.45 0.23
CA PHE A 190 -3.00 -25.41 0.09
C PHE A 190 -2.21 -25.14 1.36
N GLU A 191 -1.12 -24.39 1.21
CA GLU A 191 -0.28 -23.83 2.26
C GLU A 191 -0.33 -22.31 2.16
N THR A 192 -0.51 -21.64 3.29
CA THR A 192 -0.53 -20.17 3.40
C THR A 192 0.89 -19.61 3.42
N GLU A 193 1.01 -18.29 3.24
CA GLU A 193 2.28 -17.58 3.45
C GLU A 193 2.89 -17.87 4.84
N THR A 194 2.04 -17.97 5.86
CA THR A 194 2.47 -18.25 7.24
C THR A 194 3.08 -19.63 7.36
N ASP A 195 2.48 -20.64 6.72
CA ASP A 195 2.98 -22.02 6.70
C ASP A 195 4.34 -22.08 6.00
N LEU A 196 4.44 -21.49 4.81
CA LEU A 196 5.68 -21.46 4.01
C LEU A 196 6.82 -20.74 4.73
N ARG A 197 6.52 -19.66 5.47
CA ARG A 197 7.52 -18.94 6.28
C ARG A 197 7.98 -19.73 7.48
N ALA A 198 7.10 -20.51 8.12
CA ALA A 198 7.47 -21.41 9.21
C ALA A 198 8.45 -22.50 8.74
N GLU A 199 8.38 -22.90 7.48
CA GLU A 199 9.31 -23.82 6.81
C GLU A 199 10.62 -23.16 6.33
N GLY A 200 10.81 -21.86 6.59
CA GLY A 200 12.04 -21.13 6.27
C GLY A 200 12.10 -20.56 4.86
N ALA A 201 10.99 -20.49 4.13
CA ALA A 201 10.97 -19.84 2.82
C ALA A 201 11.13 -18.31 2.95
N SER A 202 12.09 -17.74 2.20
CA SER A 202 12.37 -16.29 2.19
C SER A 202 11.50 -15.49 1.22
N ARG A 203 10.89 -16.15 0.23
CA ARG A 203 9.94 -15.58 -0.73
C ARG A 203 8.81 -16.56 -0.94
N THR A 204 7.60 -16.10 -0.69
CA THR A 204 6.40 -16.92 -0.55
C THR A 204 5.25 -16.23 -1.27
N PRO A 205 4.52 -16.93 -2.16
CA PRO A 205 3.20 -16.47 -2.57
C PRO A 205 2.26 -16.49 -1.37
N ASP A 206 1.12 -15.81 -1.47
CA ASP A 206 0.10 -15.83 -0.41
C ASP A 206 -0.47 -17.25 -0.22
N VAL A 207 -0.60 -17.98 -1.33
CA VAL A 207 -1.02 -19.38 -1.36
C VAL A 207 -0.13 -20.23 -2.26
N ARG A 208 0.33 -21.38 -1.77
CA ARG A 208 0.87 -22.49 -2.58
C ARG A 208 -0.12 -23.65 -2.58
N LEU A 209 -0.53 -24.12 -3.76
CA LEU A 209 -1.41 -25.28 -3.88
C LEU A 209 -0.60 -26.55 -3.68
N LYS A 210 -1.12 -27.50 -2.87
CA LYS A 210 -0.51 -28.83 -2.72
C LYS A 210 -0.74 -29.68 -3.96
N VAL A 211 -1.89 -29.51 -4.59
CA VAL A 211 -2.24 -30.09 -5.89
C VAL A 211 -2.61 -28.94 -6.83
N PRO A 212 -1.90 -28.75 -7.95
CA PRO A 212 -2.21 -27.66 -8.88
C PRO A 212 -3.65 -27.77 -9.42
N ILE A 213 -4.25 -26.64 -9.76
CA ILE A 213 -5.57 -26.58 -10.42
C ILE A 213 -5.40 -26.08 -11.85
N SER A 214 -6.30 -26.44 -12.76
CA SER A 214 -6.37 -25.82 -14.08
C SER A 214 -7.42 -24.71 -14.07
N VAL A 215 -7.02 -23.51 -14.47
CA VAL A 215 -7.89 -22.33 -14.62
C VAL A 215 -7.81 -21.88 -16.07
N CYS A 216 -8.95 -21.87 -16.77
CA CYS A 216 -9.01 -21.48 -18.19
C CYS A 216 -7.95 -22.19 -19.06
N GLY A 217 -7.68 -23.46 -18.79
CA GLY A 217 -6.69 -24.27 -19.50
C GLY A 217 -5.23 -24.04 -19.10
N ARG A 218 -4.95 -23.21 -18.09
CA ARG A 218 -3.60 -22.99 -17.54
C ARG A 218 -3.46 -23.68 -16.18
N THR A 219 -2.38 -24.43 -16.00
CA THR A 219 -2.05 -25.04 -14.69
C THR A 219 -1.56 -23.97 -13.72
N ILE A 220 -2.15 -23.90 -12.54
CA ILE A 220 -1.84 -22.94 -11.47
C ILE A 220 -1.29 -23.70 -10.28
N HIS A 221 -0.08 -23.35 -9.84
CA HIS A 221 0.61 -23.96 -8.69
C HIS A 221 0.60 -23.06 -7.45
N TRP A 222 0.49 -21.75 -7.66
CA TRP A 222 0.46 -20.74 -6.60
C TRP A 222 -0.46 -19.59 -6.97
N ILE A 223 -0.98 -18.91 -5.95
CA ILE A 223 -1.87 -17.76 -6.10
C ILE A 223 -1.36 -16.63 -5.21
N ASP A 224 -1.32 -15.42 -5.74
CA ASP A 224 -0.97 -14.18 -5.02
C ASP A 224 -2.15 -13.21 -5.09
N SER A 225 -2.59 -12.72 -3.92
CA SER A 225 -3.77 -11.90 -3.68
C SER A 225 -3.37 -10.44 -3.50
N LYS A 226 -3.81 -9.57 -4.40
CA LYS A 226 -3.49 -8.14 -4.37
C LYS A 226 -4.76 -7.31 -4.23
N ALA A 227 -4.95 -6.70 -3.06
CA ALA A 227 -5.97 -5.67 -2.80
C ALA A 227 -5.64 -4.34 -3.49
N SER A 228 -5.43 -4.38 -4.80
CA SER A 228 -5.00 -3.22 -5.59
C SER A 228 -5.37 -3.37 -7.07
N PHE A 229 -5.36 -2.26 -7.80
CA PHE A 229 -5.52 -2.22 -9.25
C PHE A 229 -4.19 -2.54 -9.94
N CYS A 230 -4.18 -3.39 -10.97
CA CYS A 230 -2.98 -3.68 -11.76
C CYS A 230 -2.83 -2.68 -12.92
N ASP A 231 -1.87 -1.78 -12.79
CA ASP A 231 -1.43 -0.91 -13.87
C ASP A 231 -0.03 -1.29 -14.39
N PRO A 232 0.41 -0.76 -15.56
CA PRO A 232 1.70 -1.15 -16.14
C PRO A 232 2.91 -0.91 -15.23
N GLN A 233 2.89 0.16 -14.45
CA GLN A 233 3.98 0.51 -13.54
C GLN A 233 3.98 -0.39 -12.30
N VAL A 234 2.81 -0.74 -11.73
CA VAL A 234 2.73 -1.75 -10.65
C VAL A 234 3.24 -3.11 -11.13
N HIS A 235 2.81 -3.52 -12.33
CA HIS A 235 3.22 -4.78 -12.93
C HIS A 235 4.74 -4.85 -13.13
N GLU A 236 5.36 -3.79 -13.65
CA GLU A 236 6.80 -3.72 -13.90
C GLU A 236 7.64 -3.56 -12.62
N GLU A 237 7.26 -2.64 -11.72
CA GLU A 237 8.05 -2.31 -10.52
C GLU A 237 8.03 -3.45 -9.49
N SER A 238 6.86 -4.06 -9.28
CA SER A 238 6.63 -5.00 -8.18
C SER A 238 6.29 -6.40 -8.66
N GLY A 239 5.49 -6.52 -9.73
CA GLY A 239 4.98 -7.80 -10.21
C GLY A 239 6.06 -8.68 -10.84
N SER A 240 6.67 -8.25 -11.96
CA SER A 240 7.49 -9.13 -12.79
C SER A 240 8.71 -9.72 -12.07
N LYS A 241 9.33 -8.99 -11.14
CA LYS A 241 10.47 -9.51 -10.35
C LYS A 241 10.02 -10.44 -9.22
N GLN A 242 8.89 -10.14 -8.58
CA GLN A 242 8.34 -10.96 -7.50
C GLN A 242 7.83 -12.28 -8.06
N PHE A 243 6.97 -12.23 -9.07
CA PHE A 243 6.32 -13.41 -9.65
C PHE A 243 7.32 -14.33 -10.34
N ARG A 244 8.35 -13.78 -11.00
CA ARG A 244 9.43 -14.61 -11.57
C ARG A 244 10.13 -15.49 -10.54
N ALA A 245 10.27 -15.03 -9.29
CA ALA A 245 10.84 -15.85 -8.22
C ALA A 245 9.93 -17.04 -7.86
N TYR A 246 8.61 -16.85 -7.91
CA TYR A 246 7.64 -17.92 -7.68
C TYR A 246 7.59 -18.87 -8.88
N VAL A 247 7.56 -18.34 -10.10
CA VAL A 247 7.60 -19.13 -11.33
C VAL A 247 8.81 -20.07 -11.35
N ASN A 248 9.99 -19.55 -11.04
CA ASN A 248 11.21 -20.36 -11.03
C ASN A 248 11.21 -21.46 -9.95
N ARG A 249 10.42 -21.31 -8.88
CA ARG A 249 10.44 -22.23 -7.73
C ARG A 249 9.28 -23.23 -7.74
N PHE A 250 8.11 -22.79 -8.18
CA PHE A 250 6.85 -23.52 -8.04
C PHE A 250 6.14 -23.75 -9.38
N GLY A 251 6.63 -23.17 -10.48
CA GLY A 251 5.96 -23.23 -11.78
C GLY A 251 4.94 -22.11 -11.99
N SER A 252 4.08 -22.26 -12.99
CA SER A 252 3.07 -21.25 -13.34
C SER A 252 2.10 -20.94 -12.20
N GLY A 253 1.59 -19.71 -12.16
CA GLY A 253 0.69 -19.26 -11.10
C GLY A 253 -0.33 -18.23 -11.56
N MET A 254 -1.11 -17.74 -10.60
CA MET A 254 -2.17 -16.77 -10.82
C MET A 254 -2.02 -15.60 -9.84
N VAL A 255 -2.32 -14.39 -10.31
CA VAL A 255 -2.36 -13.19 -9.46
C VAL A 255 -3.73 -12.57 -9.58
N ILE A 256 -4.38 -12.36 -8.44
CA ILE A 256 -5.70 -11.74 -8.35
C ILE A 256 -5.54 -10.29 -7.93
N TYR A 257 -5.85 -9.35 -8.81
CA TYR A 257 -5.93 -7.92 -8.52
C TYR A 257 -7.40 -7.53 -8.31
N TRP A 258 -7.86 -7.58 -7.07
CA TRP A 258 -9.27 -7.46 -6.70
C TRP A 258 -9.96 -6.16 -7.10
N HIS A 259 -9.19 -5.14 -7.47
CA HIS A 259 -9.73 -3.86 -7.91
C HIS A 259 -9.69 -3.67 -9.42
N GLY A 260 -9.18 -4.64 -10.18
CA GLY A 260 -9.15 -4.62 -11.64
C GLY A 260 -7.75 -4.72 -12.23
N VAL A 261 -7.71 -5.08 -13.51
CA VAL A 261 -6.48 -5.21 -14.31
C VAL A 261 -6.64 -4.43 -15.61
N VAL A 262 -5.60 -3.70 -16.01
CA VAL A 262 -5.49 -3.19 -17.39
C VAL A 262 -5.42 -4.37 -18.35
N GLU A 263 -6.37 -4.46 -19.27
CA GLU A 263 -6.59 -5.64 -20.13
C GLU A 263 -5.33 -6.07 -20.89
N GLU A 264 -4.57 -5.10 -21.39
CA GLU A 264 -3.35 -5.29 -22.15
C GLU A 264 -2.24 -5.98 -21.35
N LEU A 265 -2.32 -6.00 -20.01
CA LEU A 265 -1.35 -6.67 -19.15
C LEU A 265 -1.61 -8.18 -19.01
N ARG A 266 -2.83 -8.66 -19.29
CA ARG A 266 -3.23 -10.06 -19.04
C ARG A 266 -2.47 -11.07 -19.89
N GLU A 267 -2.00 -10.65 -21.07
CA GLU A 267 -1.32 -11.49 -22.05
C GLU A 267 0.21 -11.28 -22.07
N VAL A 268 0.77 -10.53 -21.11
CA VAL A 268 2.21 -10.20 -21.10
C VAL A 268 3.06 -11.38 -20.63
N ASP A 269 2.65 -12.10 -19.59
CA ASP A 269 3.40 -13.23 -19.02
C ASP A 269 2.66 -14.55 -19.26
N PRO A 270 3.21 -15.49 -20.05
CA PRO A 270 2.56 -16.78 -20.30
C PRO A 270 2.50 -17.66 -19.05
N ASN A 271 3.37 -17.45 -18.05
CA ASN A 271 3.46 -18.27 -16.84
C ASN A 271 2.63 -17.72 -15.68
N VAL A 272 2.12 -16.49 -15.79
CA VAL A 272 1.37 -15.81 -14.72
C VAL A 272 0.04 -15.33 -15.25
N LEU A 273 -1.03 -15.99 -14.84
CA LEU A 273 -2.39 -15.59 -15.18
C LEU A 273 -2.82 -14.39 -14.32
N LEU A 274 -3.15 -13.26 -14.94
CA LEU A 274 -3.69 -12.09 -14.24
C LEU A 274 -5.22 -12.06 -14.30
N VAL A 275 -5.85 -12.04 -13.13
CA VAL A 275 -7.31 -11.95 -12.97
C VAL A 275 -7.68 -10.83 -12.01
N ASP A 276 -8.94 -10.41 -12.04
CA ASP A 276 -9.53 -9.39 -11.17
C ASP A 276 -10.62 -9.94 -10.23
N ALA A 277 -10.88 -11.24 -10.32
CA ALA A 277 -11.71 -12.00 -9.40
C ALA A 277 -11.22 -13.45 -9.34
N PHE A 278 -11.57 -14.17 -8.27
CA PHE A 278 -11.38 -15.61 -8.26
C PHE A 278 -12.25 -16.27 -9.35
N PRO A 279 -11.71 -17.21 -10.14
CA PRO A 279 -12.47 -17.83 -11.24
C PRO A 279 -13.73 -18.56 -10.76
N GLU A 280 -14.77 -18.59 -11.59
CA GLU A 280 -15.97 -19.37 -11.26
C GLU A 280 -15.67 -20.87 -11.29
N ARG A 281 -16.44 -21.66 -10.52
CA ARG A 281 -16.24 -23.11 -10.42
C ARG A 281 -16.21 -23.82 -11.78
N LYS A 282 -16.98 -23.35 -12.76
CA LYS A 282 -17.03 -23.91 -14.12
C LYS A 282 -15.71 -23.77 -14.90
N ASP A 283 -14.90 -22.78 -14.53
CA ASP A 283 -13.63 -22.45 -15.17
C ASP A 283 -12.44 -23.13 -14.46
N ILE A 284 -12.71 -23.88 -13.39
CA ILE A 284 -11.72 -24.57 -12.55
C ILE A 284 -11.85 -26.07 -12.69
N VAL A 285 -10.74 -26.73 -13.04
CA VAL A 285 -10.62 -28.19 -13.01
C VAL A 285 -9.60 -28.59 -11.94
N MET A 286 -10.05 -29.42 -11.00
CA MET A 286 -9.16 -30.01 -9.99
C MET A 286 -8.31 -31.09 -10.66
N LEU A 287 -6.99 -31.03 -10.53
CA LEU A 287 -6.11 -32.10 -11.01
C LEU A 287 -6.07 -33.22 -9.98
N ALA A 288 -5.96 -34.46 -10.46
CA ALA A 288 -5.79 -35.61 -9.59
C ALA A 288 -4.37 -35.65 -9.02
N ARG A 289 -4.25 -36.05 -7.76
CA ARG A 289 -2.96 -36.41 -7.19
C ARG A 289 -2.53 -37.72 -7.84
N PHE A 290 -1.37 -37.75 -8.49
CA PHE A 290 -0.76 -39.01 -8.85
C PHE A 290 -0.31 -39.67 -7.55
N GLU A 291 -0.99 -40.74 -7.14
CA GLU A 291 -0.43 -41.69 -6.21
C GLU A 291 0.54 -42.54 -7.04
N GLU A 292 1.83 -42.42 -6.77
CA GLU A 292 2.78 -43.46 -7.20
C GLU A 292 2.37 -44.72 -6.45
N ASP A 293 1.62 -45.61 -7.12
CA ASP A 293 1.45 -46.97 -6.67
C ASP A 293 2.86 -47.52 -6.43
N GLY A 294 3.21 -47.71 -5.15
CA GLY A 294 4.49 -48.25 -4.77
C GLY A 294 4.71 -49.58 -5.49
N GLU A 295 5.67 -49.60 -6.40
CA GLU A 295 6.26 -50.83 -6.89
C GLU A 295 6.88 -51.54 -5.68
N ASN A 296 6.09 -52.43 -5.07
CA ASN A 296 6.61 -53.55 -4.30
C ASN A 296 7.36 -54.44 -5.30
N GLU A 297 8.62 -54.09 -5.58
CA GLU A 297 9.58 -55.04 -6.12
C GLU A 297 10.01 -55.98 -5.00
N ASP A 298 9.21 -57.03 -4.78
CA ASP A 298 9.72 -58.28 -4.22
C ASP A 298 10.49 -59.02 -5.34
N PHE A 299 11.81 -59.01 -5.26
CA PHE A 299 12.69 -60.01 -5.89
C PHE A 299 13.79 -60.45 -4.92
#